data_AF-A0A662F8Z7-F1
#
_entry.id   AF-A0A662F8Z7-F1
#
_cell.length_a   1.000
_cell.length_b   1.000
_cell.length_c   1.000
_cell.angle_alpha   90.00
_cell.angle_beta   90.00
_cell.angle_gamma   90.00
#
_symmetry.space_group_name_H-M   'P 1'
#
loop_
_entity.id
_entity.type
_entity.pdbx_description
1 polymer ?
#
loop_
_entity_poly.entity_id
_entity_poly.type
_entity_poly.pdbx_seq_one_letter_code
_entity_poly.pdbx_strand_id
1 'polypeptide(L)'
;MVNPELVEYIRACISKGIPPAKIMKLLYEAGWDDLEIDEAFVKAFPKRPTTPPTPPFQSPAQTPKPTSPSWPLTFKSGWLVAGMIFVIAVVGLMLLIPGKEGSHVDDMAKPANLEQPTSMQELNDCGSNLGCFILSAEECSPAKVRSVVPVEILGLKVYETLEMEIVGERGGKCGLKLRELESKLSPESIAKLFSQGVSEEELNQKEEEVRAELKNALSTMTCYYNISELLGMLNRWKQGEFALEDWTLGECEPIEDEQASPSCNLATEPSYVDLPLGEVRTIEATGFAGDGSSISWASDNPSIVVLQNIKGKSIKVKGKAYGAAHIIATDDSIGIECKAETIVEVI
;
A
#
# COMPACT_ATOMS: atom_id res chain seq x y z
N MET A 1 -16.57 8.59 15.14
CA MET A 1 -17.92 8.28 15.70
C MET A 1 -18.87 8.26 14.51
N VAL A 2 -19.35 7.08 14.11
CA VAL A 2 -20.29 6.93 12.99
C VAL A 2 -21.52 7.83 13.12
N ASN A 3 -21.85 8.55 12.04
CA ASN A 3 -23.05 9.37 11.95
C ASN A 3 -24.32 8.49 12.08
N PRO A 4 -25.18 8.73 13.09
CA PRO A 4 -26.39 7.90 13.30
C PRO A 4 -27.41 8.02 12.16
N GLU A 5 -27.48 9.17 11.48
CA GLU A 5 -28.39 9.37 10.34
C GLU A 5 -27.97 8.51 9.14
N LEU A 6 -26.67 8.35 8.93
CA LEU A 6 -26.12 7.48 7.90
C LEU A 6 -26.49 6.01 8.16
N VAL A 7 -26.36 5.56 9.41
CA VAL A 7 -26.73 4.20 9.83
C VAL A 7 -28.23 3.94 9.61
N GLU A 8 -29.09 4.89 10.00
CA GLU A 8 -30.54 4.79 9.79
C GLU A 8 -30.91 4.81 8.30
N TYR A 9 -30.25 5.64 7.51
CA TYR A 9 -30.42 5.66 6.06
C TYR A 9 -30.08 4.30 5.44
N ILE A 10 -28.93 3.71 5.79
CA ILE A 10 -28.51 2.40 5.31
C ILE A 10 -29.58 1.34 5.68
N ARG A 11 -30.01 1.28 6.95
CA ARG A 11 -31.08 0.37 7.42
C ARG A 11 -32.37 0.54 6.64
N ALA A 12 -32.79 1.78 6.41
CA ALA A 12 -34.00 2.10 5.65
C ALA A 12 -33.89 1.62 4.19
N CYS A 13 -32.76 1.80 3.53
CA CYS A 13 -32.54 1.31 2.17
C CYS A 13 -32.57 -0.22 2.08
N ILE A 14 -31.95 -0.91 3.04
CA ILE A 14 -31.92 -2.38 3.08
C ILE A 14 -33.32 -2.94 3.34
N SER A 15 -34.10 -2.35 4.25
CA SER A 15 -35.48 -2.79 4.51
C SER A 15 -36.39 -2.66 3.28
N LYS A 16 -36.03 -1.78 2.34
CA LYS A 16 -36.66 -1.62 1.03
C LYS A 16 -36.11 -2.56 -0.05
N GLY A 17 -35.19 -3.45 0.29
CA GLY A 17 -34.56 -4.40 -0.63
C GLY A 17 -33.51 -3.78 -1.56
N ILE A 18 -32.97 -2.60 -1.23
CA ILE A 18 -31.90 -1.99 -2.02
C ILE A 18 -30.59 -2.76 -1.74
N PRO A 19 -29.90 -3.28 -2.77
CA PRO A 19 -28.64 -4.00 -2.57
C PRO A 19 -27.55 -3.10 -1.97
N PRO A 20 -26.69 -3.61 -1.05
CA PRO A 20 -25.61 -2.85 -0.41
C PRO A 20 -24.73 -2.06 -1.38
N ALA A 21 -24.30 -2.68 -2.48
CA ALA A 21 -23.47 -2.04 -3.50
C ALA A 21 -24.11 -0.76 -4.10
N LYS A 22 -25.44 -0.77 -4.26
CA LYS A 22 -26.19 0.40 -4.77
C LYS A 22 -26.28 1.51 -3.72
N ILE A 23 -26.36 1.15 -2.44
CA ILE A 23 -26.36 2.10 -1.32
C ILE A 23 -24.98 2.77 -1.21
N MET A 24 -23.89 2.00 -1.23
CA MET A 24 -22.52 2.52 -1.20
C MET A 24 -22.29 3.53 -2.33
N LYS A 25 -22.65 3.17 -3.57
CA LYS A 25 -22.56 4.08 -4.71
C LYS A 25 -23.30 5.42 -4.49
N LEU A 26 -24.54 5.38 -3.98
CA LEU A 26 -25.31 6.60 -3.69
C LEU A 26 -24.68 7.47 -2.59
N LEU A 27 -24.02 6.84 -1.61
CA LEU A 27 -23.34 7.54 -0.54
C LEU A 27 -22.04 8.20 -1.05
N TYR A 28 -21.27 7.51 -1.88
CA TYR A 28 -20.11 8.10 -2.56
C TYR A 28 -20.51 9.29 -3.43
N GLU A 29 -21.57 9.15 -4.24
CA GLU A 29 -22.10 10.25 -5.07
C GLU A 29 -22.60 11.44 -4.22
N ALA A 30 -23.02 11.19 -2.97
CA ALA A 30 -23.41 12.21 -2.01
C ALA A 30 -22.23 12.80 -1.21
N GLY A 31 -20.99 12.37 -1.51
CA GLY A 31 -19.77 12.92 -0.91
C GLY A 31 -19.44 12.38 0.48
N TRP A 32 -19.99 11.22 0.86
CA TRP A 32 -19.59 10.53 2.08
C TRP A 32 -18.24 9.86 1.92
N ASP A 33 -17.44 9.86 2.99
CA ASP A 33 -16.12 9.24 3.05
C ASP A 33 -16.21 7.71 3.15
N ASP A 34 -15.25 7.01 2.55
CA ASP A 34 -15.18 5.54 2.49
C ASP A 34 -15.24 4.92 3.89
N LEU A 35 -14.46 5.46 4.83
CA LEU A 35 -14.38 4.96 6.19
C LEU A 35 -15.72 5.15 6.94
N GLU A 36 -16.37 6.29 6.75
CA GLU A 36 -17.68 6.55 7.37
C GLU A 36 -18.76 5.62 6.84
N ILE A 37 -18.73 5.31 5.54
CA ILE A 37 -19.66 4.37 4.91
C ILE A 37 -19.47 2.97 5.50
N ASP A 38 -18.23 2.46 5.55
CA ASP A 38 -17.94 1.12 6.04
C ASP A 38 -18.31 0.94 7.51
N GLU A 39 -17.91 1.87 8.38
CA GLU A 39 -18.30 1.83 9.79
C GLU A 39 -19.83 1.88 9.98
N ALA A 40 -20.53 2.64 9.13
CA ALA A 40 -21.99 2.72 9.15
C ALA A 40 -22.66 1.43 8.69
N PHE A 41 -22.09 0.71 7.71
CA PHE A 41 -22.53 -0.62 7.31
C PHE A 41 -22.38 -1.63 8.45
N VAL A 42 -21.23 -1.66 9.13
CA VAL A 42 -21.00 -2.57 10.28
C VAL A 42 -22.03 -2.32 11.39
N LYS A 43 -22.35 -1.06 11.68
CA LYS A 43 -23.37 -0.72 12.69
C LYS A 43 -24.81 -0.94 12.22
N ALA A 44 -25.08 -0.80 10.93
CA ALA A 44 -26.38 -1.11 10.36
C ALA A 44 -26.67 -2.62 10.42
N PHE A 45 -25.63 -3.45 10.37
CA PHE A 45 -25.67 -4.91 10.45
C PHE A 45 -24.81 -5.44 11.60
N PRO A 46 -25.23 -5.29 12.88
CA PRO A 46 -24.55 -5.99 13.94
C PRO A 46 -24.56 -7.49 13.59
N LYS A 47 -23.37 -8.11 13.49
CA LYS A 47 -23.21 -9.54 13.21
C LYS A 47 -24.30 -10.27 14.02
N ARG A 48 -25.18 -11.03 13.35
CA ARG A 48 -26.22 -11.78 14.06
C ARG A 48 -25.50 -12.54 15.18
N PRO A 49 -26.01 -12.51 16.42
CA PRO A 49 -25.49 -13.37 17.47
C PRO A 49 -25.41 -14.77 16.88
N THR A 50 -24.20 -15.31 16.81
CA THR A 50 -23.97 -16.69 16.42
C THR A 50 -24.75 -17.52 17.41
N THR A 51 -25.97 -17.91 17.05
CA THR A 51 -26.71 -18.93 17.78
C THR A 51 -25.75 -20.11 17.93
N PRO A 52 -25.54 -20.62 19.17
CA PRO A 52 -24.70 -21.79 19.38
C PRO A 52 -25.09 -22.84 18.34
N PRO A 53 -24.10 -23.51 17.71
CA PRO A 53 -24.38 -24.49 16.68
C PRO A 53 -25.43 -25.46 17.22
N THR A 54 -26.57 -25.51 16.54
CA THR A 54 -27.58 -26.53 16.86
C THR A 54 -26.87 -27.86 16.76
N PRO A 55 -26.86 -28.69 17.82
CA PRO A 55 -26.15 -29.96 17.80
C PRO A 55 -26.57 -30.73 16.54
N PRO A 56 -25.60 -31.29 15.79
CA PRO A 56 -25.88 -31.87 14.50
C PRO A 56 -26.96 -32.93 14.65
N PHE A 57 -28.03 -32.77 13.89
CA PHE A 57 -29.06 -33.79 13.74
C PHE A 57 -28.35 -35.06 13.26
N GLN A 58 -28.33 -36.10 14.09
CA GLN A 58 -27.71 -37.38 13.75
C GLN A 58 -28.49 -37.99 12.58
N SER A 59 -27.99 -37.76 11.37
CA SER A 59 -28.50 -38.39 10.17
C SER A 59 -28.14 -39.89 10.21
N PRO A 60 -29.08 -40.80 9.94
CA PRO A 60 -28.81 -42.23 9.95
C PRO A 60 -27.77 -42.59 8.87
N ALA A 61 -26.76 -43.36 9.31
CA ALA A 61 -25.73 -44.09 8.57
C ALA A 61 -25.60 -43.74 7.07
N GLN A 62 -24.71 -42.80 6.75
CA GLN A 62 -24.23 -42.60 5.39
C GLN A 62 -23.21 -43.68 5.03
N THR A 63 -23.46 -44.31 3.89
CA THR A 63 -22.58 -45.19 3.10
C THR A 63 -21.19 -44.60 2.82
N PRO A 64 -20.19 -45.44 2.52
CA PRO A 64 -18.78 -45.03 2.43
C PRO A 64 -18.53 -43.90 1.44
N LYS A 65 -17.73 -42.94 1.92
CA LYS A 65 -17.23 -41.72 1.26
C LYS A 65 -16.51 -42.06 -0.07
N PRO A 66 -16.90 -41.48 -1.21
CA PRO A 66 -16.10 -41.57 -2.42
C PRO A 66 -14.80 -40.79 -2.24
N THR A 67 -13.69 -41.45 -2.52
CA THR A 67 -12.34 -40.90 -2.61
C THR A 67 -12.33 -39.73 -3.60
N SER A 68 -11.88 -38.56 -3.15
CA SER A 68 -11.75 -37.38 -4.00
C SER A 68 -10.61 -37.57 -5.00
N PRO A 69 -10.75 -37.04 -6.23
CA PRO A 69 -9.68 -37.06 -7.21
C PRO A 69 -8.63 -36.02 -6.82
N SER A 70 -7.39 -36.46 -6.59
CA SER A 70 -6.22 -35.58 -6.49
C SER A 70 -5.94 -35.00 -7.88
N TRP A 71 -6.23 -33.71 -8.09
CA TRP A 71 -5.80 -33.01 -9.30
C TRP A 71 -4.35 -32.55 -9.11
N PRO A 72 -3.38 -33.04 -9.90
CA PRO A 72 -2.03 -32.52 -9.85
C PRO A 72 -1.99 -31.17 -10.58
N LEU A 73 -1.91 -30.08 -9.80
CA LEU A 73 -1.48 -28.77 -10.31
C LEU A 73 0.00 -28.88 -10.74
N THR A 74 0.19 -29.28 -11.99
CA THR A 74 1.50 -29.23 -12.64
C THR A 74 1.71 -27.83 -13.20
N PHE A 75 2.36 -26.98 -12.42
CA PHE A 75 2.91 -25.71 -12.86
C PHE A 75 3.95 -25.97 -13.96
N LYS A 76 3.63 -25.65 -15.22
CA LYS A 76 4.61 -25.68 -16.33
C LYS A 76 5.55 -24.48 -16.20
N SER A 77 6.58 -24.59 -15.38
CA SER A 77 7.67 -23.61 -15.21
C SER A 77 8.74 -23.63 -16.32
N GLY A 78 8.46 -24.25 -17.47
CA GLY A 78 9.48 -24.57 -18.49
C GLY A 78 9.90 -23.45 -19.44
N TRP A 79 9.29 -22.26 -19.41
CA TRP A 79 9.53 -21.23 -20.44
C TRP A 79 10.39 -20.05 -20.00
N LEU A 80 10.59 -19.83 -18.69
CA LEU A 80 11.40 -18.70 -18.20
C LEU A 80 12.91 -19.00 -18.14
N VAL A 81 13.33 -20.27 -18.07
CA VAL A 81 14.76 -20.63 -17.97
C VAL A 81 15.47 -20.61 -19.33
N ALA A 82 14.76 -20.83 -20.44
CA ALA A 82 15.36 -20.82 -21.78
C ALA A 82 15.71 -19.41 -22.29
N GLY A 83 14.95 -18.38 -21.88
CA GLY A 83 15.22 -16.98 -22.26
C GLY A 83 16.49 -16.41 -21.62
N MET A 84 16.79 -16.80 -20.38
CA MET A 84 17.92 -16.24 -19.62
C MET A 84 19.30 -16.74 -20.10
N ILE A 85 19.37 -17.97 -20.63
CA ILE A 85 20.62 -18.55 -21.17
C ILE A 85 21.03 -17.86 -22.50
N PHE A 86 20.07 -17.39 -23.29
CA PHE A 86 20.37 -16.73 -24.58
C PHE A 86 20.95 -15.31 -24.38
N VAL A 87 20.54 -14.59 -23.34
CA VAL A 87 21.06 -13.24 -23.03
C VAL A 87 22.52 -13.29 -22.57
N ILE A 88 22.90 -14.30 -21.76
CA ILE A 88 24.30 -14.46 -21.29
C ILE A 88 25.24 -14.78 -22.46
N ALA A 89 24.80 -15.55 -23.45
CA ALA A 89 25.61 -15.87 -24.63
C ALA A 89 25.83 -14.66 -25.56
N VAL A 90 24.85 -13.75 -25.67
CA VAL A 90 24.98 -12.53 -26.51
C VAL A 90 25.84 -11.47 -25.81
N VAL A 91 25.74 -11.33 -24.48
CA VAL A 91 26.58 -10.40 -23.71
C VAL A 91 28.04 -10.88 -23.66
N GLY A 92 28.28 -12.19 -23.56
CA GLY A 92 29.63 -12.76 -23.60
C GLY A 92 30.36 -12.56 -24.94
N LEU A 93 29.63 -12.44 -26.06
CA LEU A 93 30.22 -12.25 -27.39
C LEU A 93 30.57 -10.78 -27.68
N MET A 94 29.89 -9.81 -27.03
CA MET A 94 30.17 -8.37 -27.16
C MET A 94 31.44 -7.93 -26.40
N LEU A 95 31.93 -8.71 -25.44
CA LEU A 95 33.13 -8.38 -24.63
C LEU A 95 34.47 -8.77 -25.30
N LEU A 96 34.47 -9.27 -26.54
CA LEU A 96 35.68 -9.62 -27.29
C LEU A 96 36.01 -8.65 -28.44
N ILE A 97 35.58 -7.39 -28.36
CA ILE A 97 36.03 -6.35 -29.30
C ILE A 97 37.24 -5.63 -28.69
N PRO A 98 38.45 -5.76 -29.25
CA PRO A 98 39.61 -5.02 -28.77
C PRO A 98 39.42 -3.51 -29.03
N GLY A 99 39.34 -2.74 -27.95
CA GLY A 99 39.24 -1.28 -27.95
C GLY A 99 40.49 -0.63 -28.55
N LYS A 100 40.26 0.23 -29.53
CA LYS A 100 41.27 1.03 -30.22
C LYS A 100 41.52 2.30 -29.42
N GLU A 101 42.71 2.43 -28.82
CA GLU A 101 43.17 3.65 -28.15
C GLU A 101 43.21 4.81 -29.15
N GLY A 102 42.37 5.82 -28.91
CA GLY A 102 42.35 7.10 -29.59
C GLY A 102 42.61 8.21 -28.57
N SER A 103 43.79 8.80 -28.67
CA SER A 103 44.28 9.96 -27.92
C SER A 103 43.51 11.25 -28.30
N HIS A 104 43.68 12.28 -27.45
CA HIS A 104 43.52 13.72 -27.74
C HIS A 104 42.08 14.29 -27.62
N VAL A 105 41.79 15.47 -27.05
CA VAL A 105 42.54 16.72 -26.78
C VAL A 105 41.89 17.41 -25.55
N ASP A 106 42.71 18.14 -24.78
CA ASP A 106 42.31 19.12 -23.77
C ASP A 106 41.34 20.19 -24.31
N ASP A 107 40.17 20.34 -23.69
CA ASP A 107 39.38 21.57 -23.82
C ASP A 107 38.86 22.00 -22.44
N MET A 108 39.36 23.17 -22.01
CA MET A 108 39.01 23.80 -20.74
C MET A 108 37.56 24.27 -20.77
N ALA A 109 36.68 23.51 -20.12
CA ALA A 109 35.30 23.90 -19.90
C ALA A 109 35.20 25.11 -18.96
N LYS A 110 34.59 26.17 -19.50
CA LYS A 110 34.06 27.36 -18.85
C LYS A 110 33.27 26.98 -17.57
N PRO A 111 33.43 27.68 -16.43
CA PRO A 111 32.75 27.32 -15.20
C PRO A 111 31.23 27.36 -15.41
N ALA A 112 30.62 26.18 -15.30
CA ALA A 112 29.18 26.01 -15.27
C ALA A 112 28.65 26.85 -14.10
N ASN A 113 27.73 27.74 -14.42
CA ASN A 113 26.97 28.52 -13.46
C ASN A 113 26.25 27.52 -12.54
N LEU A 114 26.68 27.44 -11.27
CA LEU A 114 26.04 26.61 -10.26
C LEU A 114 24.60 27.11 -10.12
N GLU A 115 23.67 26.40 -10.75
CA GLU A 115 22.23 26.66 -10.64
C GLU A 115 21.88 26.65 -9.15
N GLN A 116 21.35 27.77 -8.66
CA GLN A 116 20.90 27.90 -7.28
C GLN A 116 19.92 26.77 -6.96
N PRO A 117 19.98 26.20 -5.75
CA PRO A 117 19.12 25.08 -5.35
C PRO A 117 17.66 25.45 -5.60
N THR A 118 17.03 24.68 -6.48
CA THR A 118 15.62 24.77 -6.82
C THR A 118 14.82 24.78 -5.52
N SER A 119 14.06 25.85 -5.30
CA SER A 119 13.14 25.98 -4.17
C SER A 119 12.39 24.66 -3.98
N MET A 120 12.50 24.04 -2.80
CA MET A 120 11.71 22.86 -2.45
C MET A 120 10.25 23.18 -2.71
N GLN A 121 9.67 22.56 -3.74
CA GLN A 121 8.25 22.70 -4.02
C GLN A 121 7.48 22.04 -2.89
N GLU A 122 6.45 22.72 -2.40
CA GLU A 122 5.58 22.21 -1.35
C GLU A 122 4.75 21.03 -1.90
N LEU A 123 4.78 19.89 -1.20
CA LEU A 123 4.07 18.69 -1.60
C LEU A 123 2.55 18.90 -1.46
N ASN A 124 1.81 18.83 -2.57
CA ASN A 124 0.35 18.98 -2.56
C ASN A 124 -0.35 17.68 -2.09
N ASP A 125 -1.02 17.71 -0.93
CA ASP A 125 -1.77 16.56 -0.41
C ASP A 125 -3.20 16.53 -0.94
N CYS A 126 -3.48 15.63 -1.88
CA CYS A 126 -4.79 15.47 -2.50
C CYS A 126 -5.75 14.56 -1.71
N GLY A 127 -5.35 14.00 -0.56
CA GLY A 127 -6.20 13.09 0.22
C GLY A 127 -6.64 11.88 -0.62
N SER A 128 -7.95 11.71 -0.82
CA SER A 128 -8.54 10.68 -1.70
C SER A 128 -8.99 11.19 -3.07
N ASN A 129 -8.76 12.48 -3.38
CA ASN A 129 -9.24 13.09 -4.61
C ASN A 129 -8.27 12.84 -5.78
N LEU A 130 -8.51 11.77 -6.52
CA LEU A 130 -7.71 11.45 -7.71
C LEU A 130 -7.79 12.54 -8.81
N GLY A 131 -8.83 13.36 -8.83
CA GLY A 131 -8.92 14.52 -9.74
C GLY A 131 -7.90 15.62 -9.42
N CYS A 132 -7.70 15.92 -8.13
CA CYS A 132 -6.61 16.81 -7.67
C CYS A 132 -5.25 16.26 -8.08
N PHE A 133 -5.05 14.95 -7.88
CA PHE A 133 -3.79 14.29 -8.19
C PHE A 133 -3.47 14.31 -9.68
N ILE A 134 -4.47 14.09 -10.54
CA ILE A 134 -4.33 14.19 -12.00
C ILE A 134 -3.93 15.60 -12.43
N LEU A 135 -4.53 16.65 -11.85
CA LEU A 135 -4.14 18.03 -12.16
C LEU A 135 -2.68 18.32 -11.80
N SER A 136 -2.20 17.81 -10.65
CA SER A 136 -0.77 17.92 -10.31
C SER A 136 0.11 17.15 -11.29
N ALA A 137 -0.33 15.96 -11.74
CA ALA A 137 0.37 15.15 -12.73
C ALA A 137 0.45 15.82 -14.12
N GLU A 138 -0.52 16.66 -14.50
CA GLU A 138 -0.49 17.44 -15.76
C GLU A 138 0.70 18.39 -15.81
N GLU A 139 1.08 18.93 -14.65
CA GLU A 139 2.20 19.86 -14.49
C GLU A 139 3.47 19.17 -13.97
N CYS A 140 3.43 17.85 -13.75
CA CYS A 140 4.45 17.09 -13.01
C CYS A 140 4.87 17.76 -11.70
N SER A 141 3.91 18.36 -11.00
CA SER A 141 4.14 19.01 -9.72
C SER A 141 4.02 18.00 -8.57
N PRO A 142 4.88 18.08 -7.53
CA PRO A 142 4.84 17.16 -6.41
C PRO A 142 3.49 17.12 -5.73
N ALA A 143 2.90 15.93 -5.67
CA ALA A 143 1.61 15.71 -5.03
C ALA A 143 1.50 14.28 -4.52
N LYS A 144 0.61 14.04 -3.56
CA LYS A 144 0.29 12.69 -3.09
C LYS A 144 -1.21 12.45 -2.99
N VAL A 145 -1.63 11.21 -3.15
CA VAL A 145 -3.03 10.78 -3.01
C VAL A 145 -3.08 9.35 -2.45
N ARG A 146 -4.12 9.04 -1.69
CA ARG A 146 -4.46 7.70 -1.24
C ARG A 146 -5.67 7.22 -2.03
N SER A 147 -5.57 6.07 -2.69
CA SER A 147 -6.65 5.52 -3.52
C SER A 147 -6.89 4.06 -3.21
N VAL A 148 -8.16 3.66 -3.17
CA VAL A 148 -8.54 2.25 -3.12
C VAL A 148 -8.80 1.76 -4.54
N VAL A 149 -8.04 0.78 -5.00
CA VAL A 149 -8.19 0.20 -6.34
C VAL A 149 -8.59 -1.27 -6.26
N PRO A 150 -9.62 -1.71 -7.01
CA PRO A 150 -9.93 -3.11 -7.13
C PRO A 150 -8.93 -3.78 -8.08
N VAL A 151 -8.31 -4.87 -7.65
CA VAL A 151 -7.44 -5.72 -8.48
C VAL A 151 -7.99 -7.14 -8.50
N GLU A 152 -7.81 -7.84 -9.61
CA GLU A 152 -8.19 -9.26 -9.71
C GLU A 152 -6.93 -10.11 -9.71
N ILE A 153 -6.77 -10.94 -8.67
CA ILE A 153 -5.61 -11.79 -8.45
C ILE A 153 -6.12 -13.21 -8.23
N LEU A 154 -5.65 -14.14 -9.07
CA LEU A 154 -6.06 -15.55 -9.02
C LEU A 154 -7.59 -15.75 -9.09
N GLY A 155 -8.31 -14.87 -9.79
CA GLY A 155 -9.77 -14.90 -9.90
C GLY A 155 -10.52 -14.51 -8.62
N LEU A 156 -9.82 -13.82 -7.70
CA LEU A 156 -10.34 -13.17 -6.51
C LEU A 156 -10.18 -11.66 -6.69
N LYS A 157 -11.23 -10.92 -6.33
CA LYS A 157 -11.21 -9.46 -6.31
C LYS A 157 -10.67 -9.00 -4.96
N VAL A 158 -9.59 -8.25 -4.99
CA VAL A 158 -8.89 -7.65 -3.85
C VAL A 158 -9.05 -6.13 -3.93
N TYR A 159 -9.17 -5.46 -2.80
CA TYR A 159 -9.12 -4.00 -2.71
C TYR A 159 -7.76 -3.61 -2.13
N GLU A 160 -6.99 -2.89 -2.93
CA GLU A 160 -5.69 -2.35 -2.55
C GLU A 160 -5.81 -0.89 -2.19
N THR A 161 -5.35 -0.52 -1.00
CA THR A 161 -5.14 0.86 -0.62
C THR A 161 -3.72 1.25 -1.00
N LEU A 162 -3.60 2.11 -2.00
CA LEU A 162 -2.33 2.61 -2.51
C LEU A 162 -2.12 4.06 -2.08
N GLU A 163 -0.90 4.39 -1.67
CA GLU A 163 -0.40 5.77 -1.63
C GLU A 163 0.41 6.01 -2.90
N MET A 164 0.02 7.05 -3.64
CA MET A 164 0.66 7.44 -4.89
C MET A 164 1.24 8.84 -4.73
N GLU A 165 2.44 9.07 -5.26
CA GLU A 165 3.15 10.34 -5.18
C GLU A 165 3.69 10.71 -6.57
N ILE A 166 3.37 11.91 -7.06
CA ILE A 166 4.11 12.52 -8.17
C ILE A 166 5.38 13.09 -7.57
N VAL A 167 6.55 12.60 -8.01
CA VAL A 167 7.84 13.03 -7.45
C VAL A 167 8.43 14.23 -8.21
N GLY A 168 7.95 14.50 -9.41
CA GLY A 168 8.43 15.58 -10.28
C GLY A 168 8.83 15.11 -11.67
N GLU A 169 9.45 16.01 -12.44
CA GLU A 169 9.95 15.73 -13.78
C GLU A 169 11.43 15.29 -13.76
N ARG A 170 11.76 14.24 -14.51
CA ARG A 170 13.14 13.81 -14.78
C ARG A 170 13.27 13.45 -16.25
N GLY A 171 14.14 14.16 -16.97
CA GLY A 171 14.43 13.87 -18.37
C GLY A 171 13.19 13.96 -19.29
N GLY A 172 12.28 14.91 -19.04
CA GLY A 172 11.04 15.06 -19.83
C GLY A 172 9.92 14.09 -19.46
N LYS A 173 10.09 13.31 -18.38
CA LYS A 173 9.11 12.31 -17.92
C LYS A 173 8.65 12.63 -16.50
N CYS A 174 7.39 12.30 -16.23
CA CYS A 174 6.77 12.47 -14.92
C CYS A 174 7.01 11.23 -14.07
N GLY A 175 7.61 11.39 -12.89
CA GLY A 175 7.79 10.30 -11.94
C GLY A 175 6.54 10.07 -11.11
N LEU A 176 6.03 8.84 -11.12
CA LEU A 176 4.98 8.35 -10.24
C LEU A 176 5.58 7.27 -9.33
N LYS A 177 5.49 7.51 -8.03
CA LYS A 177 5.92 6.61 -6.97
C LYS A 177 4.70 5.98 -6.32
N LEU A 178 4.79 4.67 -6.03
CA LEU A 178 3.72 3.93 -5.38
C LEU A 178 4.19 3.23 -4.12
N ARG A 179 3.30 3.22 -3.13
CA ARG A 179 3.46 2.50 -1.89
C ARG A 179 2.15 1.79 -1.56
N GLU A 180 2.23 0.48 -1.40
CA GLU A 180 1.15 -0.33 -0.86
C GLU A 180 0.97 0.01 0.63
N LEU A 181 -0.28 0.30 1.04
CA LEU A 181 -0.62 0.50 2.44
C LEU A 181 -1.35 -0.71 3.02
N GLU A 182 -2.34 -1.23 2.30
CA GLU A 182 -3.18 -2.33 2.78
C GLU A 182 -3.85 -3.10 1.64
N SER A 183 -3.89 -4.43 1.76
CA SER A 183 -4.59 -5.34 0.85
C SER A 183 -5.69 -6.10 1.58
N LYS A 184 -6.90 -6.11 1.02
CA LYS A 184 -8.06 -6.84 1.58
C LYS A 184 -8.83 -7.59 0.51
N LEU A 185 -9.19 -8.86 0.77
CA LEU A 185 -10.13 -9.57 -0.10
C LEU A 185 -11.50 -8.88 -0.08
N SER A 186 -12.12 -8.79 -1.26
CA SER A 186 -13.49 -8.29 -1.35
C SER A 186 -14.48 -9.21 -0.63
N PRO A 187 -15.60 -8.68 -0.11
CA PRO A 187 -16.64 -9.49 0.52
C PRO A 187 -17.17 -10.61 -0.40
N GLU A 188 -17.24 -10.36 -1.71
CA GLU A 188 -17.66 -11.35 -2.70
C GLU A 188 -16.65 -12.50 -2.82
N SER A 189 -15.36 -12.20 -2.76
CA SER A 189 -14.29 -13.21 -2.82
C SER A 189 -14.25 -14.04 -1.54
N ILE A 190 -14.41 -13.40 -0.38
CA ILE A 190 -14.55 -14.07 0.91
C ILE A 190 -15.76 -15.02 0.90
N ALA A 191 -16.92 -14.53 0.47
CA ALA A 191 -18.14 -15.35 0.38
C ALA A 191 -17.98 -16.53 -0.59
N LYS A 192 -17.32 -16.30 -1.74
CA LYS A 192 -16.99 -17.34 -2.72
C LYS A 192 -16.09 -18.42 -2.10
N LEU A 193 -15.03 -18.04 -1.39
CA LEU A 193 -14.13 -18.99 -0.72
C LEU A 193 -14.87 -19.81 0.35
N PHE A 194 -15.67 -19.17 1.19
CA PHE A 194 -16.48 -19.90 2.18
C PHE A 194 -17.48 -20.87 1.54
N SER A 195 -18.10 -20.48 0.41
CA SER A 195 -19.00 -21.37 -0.32
C SER A 195 -18.30 -22.62 -0.91
N GLN A 196 -16.98 -22.53 -1.09
CA GLN A 196 -16.12 -23.64 -1.53
C GLN A 196 -15.61 -24.50 -0.36
N GLY A 197 -16.02 -24.20 0.86
CA GLY A 197 -15.64 -24.95 2.06
C GLY A 197 -14.29 -24.55 2.65
N VAL A 198 -13.71 -23.41 2.23
CA VAL A 198 -12.49 -22.84 2.82
C VAL A 198 -12.78 -22.44 4.27
N SER A 199 -11.94 -22.87 5.21
CA SER A 199 -12.08 -22.46 6.62
C SER A 199 -11.60 -21.02 6.86
N GLU A 200 -11.87 -20.47 8.04
CA GLU A 200 -11.39 -19.12 8.40
C GLU A 200 -9.85 -19.09 8.48
N GLU A 201 -9.22 -20.14 8.98
CA GLU A 201 -7.76 -20.27 9.01
C GLU A 201 -7.15 -20.35 7.60
N GLU A 202 -7.76 -21.13 6.71
CA GLU A 202 -7.33 -21.21 5.31
C GLU A 202 -7.55 -19.89 4.56
N LEU A 203 -8.60 -19.14 4.91
CA LEU A 203 -8.85 -17.80 4.37
C LEU A 203 -7.74 -16.83 4.78
N ASN A 204 -7.38 -16.79 6.07
CA ASN A 204 -6.29 -15.94 6.56
C ASN A 204 -4.96 -16.29 5.87
N GLN A 205 -4.68 -17.59 5.70
CA GLN A 205 -3.49 -18.01 4.95
C GLN A 205 -3.52 -17.53 3.48
N LYS A 206 -4.68 -17.61 2.82
CA LYS A 206 -4.86 -17.11 1.45
C LYS A 206 -4.69 -15.60 1.36
N GLU A 207 -5.14 -14.84 2.35
CA GLU A 207 -4.92 -13.39 2.42
C GLU A 207 -3.44 -13.06 2.52
N GLU A 208 -2.68 -13.77 3.35
CA GLU A 208 -1.22 -13.61 3.42
C GLU A 208 -0.52 -13.97 2.10
N GLU A 209 -0.95 -15.05 1.42
CA GLU A 209 -0.41 -15.43 0.10
C GLU A 209 -0.66 -14.35 -0.96
N VAL A 210 -1.89 -13.82 -1.02
CA VAL A 210 -2.27 -12.73 -1.92
C VAL A 210 -1.47 -11.46 -1.62
N ARG A 211 -1.34 -11.09 -0.34
CA ARG A 211 -0.53 -9.94 0.09
C ARG A 211 0.94 -10.10 -0.27
N ALA A 212 1.51 -11.30 -0.09
CA ALA A 212 2.90 -11.56 -0.47
C ALA A 212 3.12 -11.47 -1.99
N GLU A 213 2.17 -11.93 -2.79
CA GLU A 213 2.21 -11.80 -4.25
C GLU A 213 2.11 -10.34 -4.70
N LEU A 214 1.19 -9.58 -4.10
CA LEU A 214 1.03 -8.14 -4.31
C LEU A 214 2.27 -7.35 -3.94
N LYS A 215 2.82 -7.57 -2.75
CA LYS A 215 4.04 -6.89 -2.30
C LYS A 215 5.22 -7.10 -3.24
N ASN A 216 5.32 -8.29 -3.84
CA ASN A 216 6.34 -8.58 -4.84
C ASN A 216 6.05 -7.91 -6.20
N ALA A 217 4.79 -7.76 -6.57
CA ALA A 217 4.37 -7.13 -7.83
C ALA A 217 4.39 -5.60 -7.78
N LEU A 218 4.03 -5.03 -6.63
CA LEU A 218 3.91 -3.60 -6.35
C LEU A 218 5.06 -3.09 -5.47
N SER A 219 6.19 -3.82 -5.43
CA SER A 219 7.38 -3.41 -4.68
C SER A 219 7.64 -1.92 -4.91
N THR A 220 7.88 -1.16 -3.85
CA THR A 220 8.01 0.30 -3.89
C THR A 220 8.92 0.71 -5.05
N MET A 221 8.32 1.27 -6.10
CA MET A 221 9.00 1.63 -7.35
C MET A 221 8.62 3.04 -7.75
N THR A 222 9.55 3.71 -8.44
CA THR A 222 9.26 4.99 -9.10
C THR A 222 9.31 4.75 -10.60
N CYS A 223 8.16 4.93 -11.24
CA CYS A 223 8.02 4.76 -12.68
C CYS A 223 7.94 6.13 -13.35
N TYR A 224 8.75 6.31 -14.40
CA TYR A 224 8.80 7.55 -15.17
C TYR A 224 8.06 7.37 -16.49
N TYR A 225 7.02 8.19 -16.70
CA TYR A 225 6.11 8.10 -17.83
C TYR A 225 6.18 9.35 -18.70
N ASN A 226 5.85 9.23 -19.99
CA ASN A 226 5.43 10.40 -20.75
C ASN A 226 4.13 10.93 -20.14
N ILE A 227 3.99 12.26 -20.04
CA ILE A 227 2.83 12.90 -19.39
C ILE A 227 1.50 12.39 -19.98
N SER A 228 1.40 12.26 -21.32
CA SER A 228 0.18 11.75 -21.95
C SER A 228 -0.19 10.32 -21.56
N GLU A 229 0.80 9.46 -21.30
CA GLU A 229 0.58 8.06 -20.90
C GLU A 229 0.15 8.00 -19.43
N LEU A 230 0.83 8.76 -18.56
CA LEU A 230 0.47 8.89 -17.15
C LEU A 230 -0.96 9.40 -16.98
N LEU A 231 -1.31 10.50 -17.67
CA LEU A 231 -2.66 11.05 -17.60
C LEU A 231 -3.71 10.08 -18.15
N GLY A 232 -3.39 9.35 -19.24
CA GLY A 232 -4.28 8.32 -19.77
C GLY A 232 -4.55 7.21 -18.77
N MET A 233 -3.50 6.73 -18.08
CA MET A 233 -3.57 5.73 -17.03
C MET A 233 -4.39 6.22 -15.83
N LEU A 234 -4.05 7.38 -15.25
CA LEU A 234 -4.75 7.91 -14.08
C LEU A 234 -6.23 8.20 -14.36
N ASN A 235 -6.58 8.63 -15.58
CA ASN A 235 -7.99 8.83 -15.96
C ASN A 235 -8.76 7.52 -16.09
N ARG A 236 -8.13 6.41 -16.50
CA ARG A 236 -8.73 5.07 -16.46
C ARG A 236 -8.92 4.59 -15.02
N TRP A 237 -7.93 4.80 -14.17
CA TRP A 237 -8.02 4.43 -12.75
C TRP A 237 -9.12 5.19 -12.02
N LYS A 238 -9.30 6.48 -12.35
CA LYS A 238 -10.43 7.30 -11.88
C LYS A 238 -11.80 6.72 -12.27
N GLN A 239 -11.86 5.94 -13.35
CA GLN A 239 -13.07 5.26 -13.82
C GLN A 239 -13.20 3.83 -13.27
N GLY A 240 -12.25 3.37 -12.44
CA GLY A 240 -12.20 2.00 -11.92
C GLY A 240 -11.62 0.98 -12.89
N GLU A 241 -11.01 1.43 -13.99
CA GLU A 241 -10.36 0.60 -15.00
C GLU A 241 -8.86 0.46 -14.70
N PHE A 242 -8.53 -0.24 -13.62
CA PHE A 242 -7.14 -0.56 -13.27
C PHE A 242 -6.66 -1.77 -14.08
N ALA A 243 -5.45 -1.68 -14.65
CA ALA A 243 -4.83 -2.76 -15.41
C ALA A 243 -3.37 -2.94 -14.97
N LEU A 244 -2.93 -4.18 -14.78
CA LEU A 244 -1.53 -4.47 -14.43
C LEU A 244 -0.57 -4.09 -15.58
N GLU A 245 -1.08 -4.05 -16.81
CA GLU A 245 -0.32 -3.65 -17.98
C GLU A 245 0.06 -2.15 -17.95
N ASP A 246 -0.65 -1.35 -17.17
CA ASP A 246 -0.36 0.09 -17.01
C ASP A 246 1.04 0.35 -16.44
N TRP A 247 1.58 -0.60 -15.67
CA TRP A 247 2.95 -0.56 -15.16
C TRP A 247 4.00 -0.64 -16.26
N THR A 248 3.69 -1.30 -17.36
CA THR A 248 4.65 -1.52 -18.46
C THR A 248 4.83 -0.30 -19.36
N LEU A 249 4.01 0.74 -19.18
CA LEU A 249 4.09 1.99 -19.94
C LEU A 249 5.24 2.89 -19.46
N GLY A 250 5.70 2.70 -18.21
CA GLY A 250 6.73 3.52 -17.58
C GLY A 250 8.09 2.84 -17.56
N GLU A 251 9.15 3.65 -17.49
CA GLU A 251 10.47 3.18 -17.09
C GLU A 251 10.52 3.16 -15.57
N CYS A 252 10.33 1.97 -15.00
CA CYS A 252 10.34 1.76 -13.57
C CYS A 252 11.76 1.48 -13.07
N GLU A 253 12.20 2.34 -12.15
CA GLU A 253 13.36 2.08 -11.34
C GLU A 253 12.83 1.52 -10.01
N PRO A 254 13.45 0.45 -9.44
CA PRO A 254 13.22 0.19 -8.04
C PRO A 254 13.50 1.52 -7.34
N ILE A 255 12.66 1.87 -6.36
CA ILE A 255 13.16 2.82 -5.39
C ILE A 255 14.38 2.07 -4.87
N GLU A 256 15.59 2.57 -5.18
CA GLU A 256 16.70 2.33 -4.29
C GLU A 256 16.05 2.67 -2.98
N ASP A 257 15.72 1.64 -2.17
CA ASP A 257 15.20 1.83 -0.82
C ASP A 257 15.98 3.02 -0.33
N GLU A 258 15.36 4.03 0.28
CA GLU A 258 16.15 4.95 1.10
C GLU A 258 17.10 4.06 1.90
N GLN A 259 18.35 3.90 1.46
CA GLN A 259 18.94 2.55 1.44
C GLN A 259 19.54 2.36 2.79
N ALA A 260 18.67 2.13 3.79
CA ALA A 260 18.70 2.87 5.05
C ALA A 260 20.11 3.35 5.30
N SER A 261 20.43 4.57 4.84
CA SER A 261 21.81 5.06 4.57
C SER A 261 22.81 4.22 5.36
N PRO A 262 23.67 3.34 4.79
CA PRO A 262 24.16 2.07 5.39
C PRO A 262 24.64 2.11 6.86
N SER A 263 24.88 3.30 7.39
CA SER A 263 24.88 3.66 8.82
C SER A 263 23.55 3.54 9.60
N CYS A 264 22.37 3.45 8.97
CA CYS A 264 21.07 3.56 9.62
C CYS A 264 20.64 2.18 10.11
N ASN A 265 20.79 1.96 11.41
CA ASN A 265 20.33 0.76 12.09
C ASN A 265 19.12 1.07 12.99
N LEU A 266 18.41 2.16 12.69
CA LEU A 266 17.31 2.64 13.51
C LEU A 266 16.20 1.59 13.56
N ALA A 267 15.74 1.27 14.77
CA ALA A 267 14.62 0.38 15.03
C ALA A 267 13.80 0.91 16.20
N THR A 268 12.54 0.50 16.31
CA THR A 268 11.66 0.82 17.44
C THR A 268 11.28 -0.45 18.20
N GLU A 269 11.17 -0.33 19.52
CA GLU A 269 10.73 -1.40 20.41
C GLU A 269 9.59 -0.89 21.32
N PRO A 270 8.42 -1.55 21.32
CA PRO A 270 8.03 -2.62 20.39
C PRO A 270 7.73 -2.08 18.98
N SER A 271 7.78 -2.94 17.97
CA SER A 271 7.38 -2.61 16.59
C SER A 271 5.86 -2.64 16.37
N TYR A 272 5.09 -3.17 17.34
CA TYR A 272 3.64 -3.19 17.34
C TYR A 272 3.08 -2.98 18.76
N VAL A 273 2.00 -2.21 18.91
CA VAL A 273 1.34 -1.93 20.19
C VAL A 273 -0.17 -2.00 20.07
N ASP A 274 -0.80 -2.92 20.81
CA ASP A 274 -2.22 -2.80 21.18
C ASP A 274 -2.36 -1.80 22.34
N LEU A 275 -3.06 -0.69 22.09
CA LEU A 275 -3.17 0.43 23.02
C LEU A 275 -4.62 0.67 23.42
N PRO A 276 -5.05 0.32 24.64
CA PRO A 276 -6.41 0.64 25.08
C PRO A 276 -6.70 2.13 25.01
N LEU A 277 -7.92 2.50 24.59
CA LEU A 277 -8.33 3.90 24.49
C LEU A 277 -8.05 4.70 25.76
N GLY A 278 -7.29 5.80 25.64
CA GLY A 278 -6.93 6.69 26.73
C GLY A 278 -5.67 6.28 27.52
N GLU A 279 -5.16 5.06 27.35
CA GLU A 279 -3.89 4.63 27.95
C GLU A 279 -2.68 5.25 27.26
N VAL A 280 -1.55 5.21 27.97
CA VAL A 280 -0.25 5.71 27.51
C VAL A 280 0.75 4.55 27.48
N ARG A 281 1.46 4.39 26.37
CA ARG A 281 2.58 3.45 26.24
C ARG A 281 3.85 4.20 25.84
N THR A 282 4.99 3.67 26.23
CA THR A 282 6.29 4.17 25.81
C THR A 282 6.79 3.30 24.66
N ILE A 283 7.31 3.93 23.61
CA ILE A 283 8.05 3.29 22.52
C ILE A 283 9.48 3.84 22.58
N GLU A 284 10.46 2.97 22.43
CA GLU A 284 11.87 3.34 22.43
C GLU A 284 12.48 3.13 21.04
N ALA A 285 13.32 4.07 20.60
CA ALA A 285 14.17 3.89 19.44
C ALA A 285 15.48 3.21 19.88
N THR A 286 16.09 2.43 18.99
CA THR A 286 17.39 1.79 19.15
C THR A 286 18.18 1.88 17.84
N GLY A 287 19.50 1.68 17.87
CA GLY A 287 20.33 1.68 16.66
C GLY A 287 20.49 3.03 15.96
N PHE A 288 20.20 4.13 16.65
CA PHE A 288 20.49 5.50 16.24
C PHE A 288 21.96 5.88 16.46
N ALA A 289 22.41 6.92 15.76
CA ALA A 289 23.70 7.56 15.97
C ALA A 289 23.73 8.47 17.20
N GLY A 290 24.89 8.52 17.87
CA GLY A 290 25.12 9.41 19.01
C GLY A 290 24.36 9.03 20.27
N ASP A 291 23.88 10.04 20.99
CA ASP A 291 23.16 9.88 22.26
C ASP A 291 21.64 9.90 22.10
N GLY A 292 21.11 9.81 20.88
CA GLY A 292 19.69 9.78 20.57
C GLY A 292 18.93 11.09 20.84
N SER A 293 19.63 12.19 21.14
CA SER A 293 19.01 13.52 21.25
C SER A 293 18.53 14.06 19.89
N SER A 294 19.09 13.56 18.78
CA SER A 294 18.69 13.84 17.40
C SER A 294 17.41 13.13 16.97
N ILE A 295 16.91 12.17 17.76
CA ILE A 295 15.74 11.39 17.36
C ILE A 295 14.49 12.27 17.42
N SER A 296 13.74 12.30 16.33
CA SER A 296 12.43 12.94 16.21
C SER A 296 11.33 11.90 16.02
N TRP A 297 10.13 12.21 16.50
CA TRP A 297 8.97 11.32 16.41
C TRP A 297 7.79 12.02 15.75
N ALA A 298 7.11 11.32 14.85
CA ALA A 298 5.89 11.77 14.19
C ALA A 298 4.83 10.66 14.20
N SER A 299 3.58 11.05 14.00
CA SER A 299 2.49 10.12 13.71
C SER A 299 1.83 10.53 12.41
N ASP A 300 1.51 9.54 11.58
CA ASP A 300 0.73 9.74 10.36
C ASP A 300 -0.75 10.12 10.65
N ASN A 301 -1.27 9.78 11.84
CA ASN A 301 -2.65 9.99 12.21
C ASN A 301 -2.84 10.54 13.65
N PRO A 302 -2.65 11.86 13.86
CA PRO A 302 -2.82 12.51 15.16
C PRO A 302 -4.30 12.58 15.65
N SER A 303 -5.25 12.08 14.86
CA SER A 303 -6.64 11.91 15.30
C SER A 303 -6.80 10.65 16.16
N ILE A 304 -5.99 9.61 15.93
CA ILE A 304 -6.03 8.32 16.63
C ILE A 304 -5.10 8.31 17.85
N VAL A 305 -3.91 8.91 17.74
CA VAL A 305 -2.92 8.93 18.82
C VAL A 305 -2.39 10.34 19.10
N VAL A 306 -1.89 10.56 20.32
CA VAL A 306 -1.19 11.79 20.71
C VAL A 306 0.20 11.45 21.21
N LEU A 307 1.21 12.12 20.67
CA LEU A 307 2.62 11.94 21.03
C LEU A 307 3.05 12.96 22.09
N GLN A 308 3.83 12.52 23.08
CA GLN A 308 4.46 13.38 24.08
C GLN A 308 5.97 13.11 24.12
N ASN A 309 6.76 14.19 24.17
CA ASN A 309 8.22 14.18 24.07
C ASN A 309 8.72 13.75 22.68
N ILE A 310 8.30 14.47 21.62
CA ILE A 310 8.64 14.18 20.22
C ILE A 310 10.14 14.27 19.85
N LYS A 311 11.01 14.45 20.85
CA LYS A 311 12.45 14.45 20.72
C LYS A 311 13.07 13.51 21.76
N GLY A 312 14.09 12.77 21.35
CA GLY A 312 14.84 11.86 22.21
C GLY A 312 14.56 10.39 21.93
N LYS A 313 15.22 9.51 22.70
CA LYS A 313 15.23 8.05 22.50
C LYS A 313 13.88 7.37 22.70
N SER A 314 12.93 8.02 23.35
CA SER A 314 11.65 7.42 23.65
C SER A 314 10.52 8.42 23.53
N ILE A 315 9.37 7.91 23.13
CA ILE A 315 8.14 8.66 22.99
C ILE A 315 7.07 8.06 23.88
N LYS A 316 6.20 8.89 24.45
CA LYS A 316 4.95 8.44 25.05
C LYS A 316 3.81 8.63 24.06
N VAL A 317 3.11 7.54 23.75
CA VAL A 317 1.97 7.50 22.84
C VAL A 317 0.71 7.29 23.64
N LYS A 318 -0.29 8.18 23.47
CA LYS A 318 -1.59 8.08 24.11
C LYS A 318 -2.69 7.78 23.09
N GLY A 319 -3.52 6.77 23.35
CA GLY A 319 -4.69 6.46 22.52
C GLY A 319 -5.77 7.54 22.67
N LYS A 320 -6.24 8.11 21.55
CA LYS A 320 -7.23 9.21 21.50
C LYS A 320 -8.54 8.78 20.84
N ALA A 321 -8.49 7.92 19.83
CA ALA A 321 -9.66 7.34 19.18
C ALA A 321 -9.31 5.91 18.70
N TYR A 322 -10.32 5.06 18.53
CA TYR A 322 -10.14 3.72 17.97
C TYR A 322 -9.59 3.77 16.53
N GLY A 323 -8.75 2.80 16.18
CA GLY A 323 -8.13 2.66 14.85
C GLY A 323 -6.62 2.47 14.92
N ALA A 324 -5.95 2.43 13.77
CA ALA A 324 -4.50 2.24 13.68
C ALA A 324 -3.77 3.53 13.28
N ALA A 325 -2.59 3.76 13.87
CA ALA A 325 -1.68 4.84 13.50
C ALA A 325 -0.23 4.32 13.43
N HIS A 326 0.54 4.89 12.53
CA HIS A 326 1.96 4.62 12.37
C HIS A 326 2.76 5.68 13.12
N ILE A 327 3.67 5.24 13.99
CA ILE A 327 4.59 6.09 14.74
C ILE A 327 5.96 5.97 14.12
N ILE A 328 6.47 7.09 13.62
CA ILE A 328 7.71 7.15 12.85
C ILE A 328 8.77 7.81 13.72
N ALA A 329 9.85 7.08 14.02
CA ALA A 329 11.09 7.63 14.56
C ALA A 329 12.00 8.03 13.39
N THR A 330 12.72 9.14 13.51
CA THR A 330 13.72 9.59 12.53
C THR A 330 15.00 10.02 13.24
N ASP A 331 16.15 9.54 12.77
CA ASP A 331 17.45 10.00 13.26
C ASP A 331 17.96 11.19 12.43
N ASP A 332 17.61 12.39 12.88
CA ASP A 332 17.94 13.65 12.21
C ASP A 332 19.47 13.86 12.03
N SER A 333 20.32 13.08 12.73
CA SER A 333 21.79 13.17 12.61
C SER A 333 22.37 12.39 11.44
N ILE A 334 21.68 11.34 10.98
CA ILE A 334 22.04 10.57 9.80
C ILE A 334 21.39 11.19 8.57
N GLY A 335 20.12 11.58 8.70
CA GLY A 335 19.34 12.19 7.64
C GLY A 335 17.86 11.82 7.78
N ILE A 336 17.00 12.50 7.02
CA ILE A 336 15.56 12.27 7.07
C ILE A 336 15.19 10.85 6.65
N GLU A 337 16.03 10.19 5.87
CA GLU A 337 15.88 8.83 5.36
C GLU A 337 16.09 7.75 6.43
N CYS A 338 16.73 8.07 7.57
CA CYS A 338 16.94 7.11 8.63
C CYS A 338 15.72 7.02 9.55
N LYS A 339 14.74 6.18 9.16
CA LYS A 339 13.46 6.04 9.85
C LYS A 339 13.22 4.63 10.38
N ALA A 340 12.44 4.54 11.45
CA ALA A 340 11.89 3.29 11.97
C ALA A 340 10.43 3.49 12.37
N GLU A 341 9.64 2.43 12.34
CA GLU A 341 8.19 2.51 12.45
C GLU A 341 7.63 1.53 13.48
N THR A 342 6.69 2.00 14.29
CA THR A 342 5.84 1.18 15.15
C THR A 342 4.39 1.38 14.76
N ILE A 343 3.66 0.28 14.56
CA ILE A 343 2.20 0.30 14.37
C ILE A 343 1.54 0.33 15.75
N VAL A 344 0.61 1.25 15.95
CA VAL A 344 -0.19 1.36 17.17
C VAL A 344 -1.66 1.18 16.82
N GLU A 345 -2.28 0.10 17.30
CA GLU A 345 -3.71 -0.13 17.18
C GLU A 345 -4.41 0.25 18.48
N VAL A 346 -5.30 1.24 18.42
CA VAL A 346 -6.08 1.68 19.58
C VAL A 346 -7.37 0.88 19.66
N ILE A 347 -7.48 0.08 20.72
CA ILE A 347 -8.55 -0.91 20.94
C ILE A 347 -9.46 -0.62 22.13
#